data_AF-A0A821Q3T4-F1
#
_entry.id   AF-A0A821Q3T4-F1
#
_cell.length_a   1.000
_cell.length_b   1.000
_cell.length_c   1.000
_cell.angle_alpha   90.00
_cell.angle_beta   90.00
_cell.angle_gamma   90.00
#
_symmetry.space_group_name_H-M   'P 1'
#
loop_
_entity.id
_entity.type
_entity.pdbx_description
1 polymer ?
#
loop_
_entity_poly.entity_id
_entity_poly.type
_entity_poly.pdbx_seq_one_letter_code
_entity_poly.pdbx_strand_id
1 'polypeptide(L)'
;MAVPIPEDDEPASKRPRTEDALEPEMSWLAKHSGNITVQVSLPQAPERSEWRLDGRVLSFPVTLSSTVADLKNNLQRATNMPIAKQKLHYEGLFFKDTNSLAYYNVSPGAVIQLQVKERGGRKK
;
A
#
# COMPACT_ATOMS: atom_id res chain seq x y z
N MET A 1 -14.37 15.69 41.46
CA MET A 1 -13.47 14.75 40.78
C MET A 1 -13.65 14.98 39.28
N ALA A 2 -12.78 15.80 38.69
CA ALA A 2 -12.67 16.04 37.24
C ALA A 2 -11.20 15.68 36.94
N VAL A 3 -10.83 14.90 35.92
CA VAL A 3 -10.99 15.01 34.46
C VAL A 3 -10.37 13.71 33.86
N PRO A 4 -10.41 13.42 32.54
CA PRO A 4 -11.52 13.36 31.58
C PRO A 4 -11.51 12.03 30.77
N ILE A 5 -12.55 11.86 29.98
CA ILE A 5 -12.73 10.96 28.83
C ILE A 5 -11.52 10.89 27.86
N PRO A 6 -11.30 9.74 27.17
CA PRO A 6 -10.16 9.52 26.30
C PRO A 6 -10.30 10.33 25.00
N GLU A 7 -9.56 11.43 24.89
CA GLU A 7 -9.27 12.12 23.62
C GLU A 7 -7.86 11.72 23.18
N ASP A 8 -7.77 10.72 22.28
CA ASP A 8 -6.69 10.64 21.29
C ASP A 8 -7.33 10.40 19.92
N ASP A 9 -8.28 11.28 19.56
CA ASP A 9 -8.57 11.55 18.15
C ASP A 9 -7.53 12.57 17.67
N GLU A 10 -6.26 12.15 17.66
CA GLU A 10 -5.16 12.92 17.10
C GLU A 10 -4.93 12.41 15.66
N PRO A 11 -5.29 13.17 14.61
CA PRO A 11 -5.01 12.78 13.25
C PRO A 11 -3.49 12.89 13.05
N ALA A 12 -2.80 11.77 13.28
CA ALA A 12 -1.35 11.60 13.17
C ALA A 12 -0.79 11.74 11.74
N SER A 13 -1.45 12.54 10.89
CA SER A 13 -0.84 13.08 9.68
C SER A 13 0.05 14.26 10.05
N LYS A 14 1.28 13.96 10.51
CA LYS A 14 2.53 14.77 10.37
C LYS A 14 3.47 14.50 11.56
N ARG A 15 4.17 13.37 11.55
CA ARG A 15 5.44 13.22 12.28
C ARG A 15 6.53 12.84 11.28
N PRO A 16 7.72 13.47 11.31
CA PRO A 16 8.81 13.18 10.39
C PRO A 16 9.19 11.70 10.51
N ARG A 17 9.09 10.97 9.40
CA ARG A 17 9.20 9.52 9.30
C ARG A 17 10.66 9.06 9.43
N THR A 18 11.19 9.07 10.65
CA THR A 18 12.44 8.37 11.00
C THR A 18 12.10 6.94 11.38
N GLU A 19 12.90 5.96 10.94
CA GLU A 19 12.67 4.51 11.09
C GLU A 19 12.53 4.05 12.57
N ASP A 20 13.05 4.85 13.50
CA ASP A 20 12.93 4.68 14.96
C ASP A 20 11.59 5.19 15.55
N ALA A 21 10.83 5.96 14.76
CA ALA A 21 9.51 6.51 15.12
C ALA A 21 8.35 5.79 14.43
N LEU A 22 8.60 4.64 13.79
CA LEU A 22 7.55 3.80 13.22
C LEU A 22 6.81 3.09 14.36
N GLU A 23 5.50 3.30 14.44
CA GLU A 23 4.69 2.66 15.47
C GLU A 23 4.66 1.15 15.20
N PRO A 24 4.82 0.31 16.25
CA PRO A 24 4.77 -1.14 16.08
C PRO A 24 3.42 -1.55 15.48
N GLU A 25 3.42 -2.58 14.63
CA GLU A 25 2.21 -2.95 13.88
C GLU A 25 1.00 -3.17 14.80
N MET A 26 1.20 -3.68 16.03
CA MET A 26 0.14 -3.82 17.03
C MET A 26 -0.50 -2.48 17.42
N SER A 27 0.30 -1.43 17.65
CA SER A 27 -0.22 -0.09 17.95
C SER A 27 -0.88 0.54 16.72
N TRP A 28 -0.31 0.32 15.53
CA TRP A 28 -0.90 0.79 14.29
C TRP A 28 -2.24 0.12 13.99
N LEU A 29 -2.36 -1.19 14.21
CA LEU A 29 -3.62 -1.93 14.11
C LEU A 29 -4.62 -1.47 15.18
N ALA A 30 -4.19 -1.18 16.40
CA ALA A 30 -5.07 -0.70 17.46
C ALA A 30 -5.60 0.72 17.17
N LYS A 31 -4.73 1.61 16.68
CA LYS A 31 -5.07 3.00 16.33
C LYS A 31 -5.87 3.11 15.03
N HIS A 32 -5.60 2.22 14.08
CA HIS A 32 -6.32 2.08 12.82
C HIS A 32 -6.97 0.70 12.74
N SER A 33 -7.87 0.42 13.69
CA SER A 33 -8.72 -0.76 13.67
C SER A 33 -9.86 -0.58 12.66
N GLY A 34 -9.58 -0.82 11.38
CA GLY A 34 -10.57 -0.65 10.33
C GLY A 34 -10.07 -1.06 8.95
N ASN A 35 -11.00 -1.10 8.00
CA ASN A 35 -10.68 -1.27 6.58
C ASN A 35 -10.06 0.04 6.08
N ILE A 36 -8.84 -0.02 5.56
CA ILE A 36 -8.20 1.12 4.89
C ILE A 36 -8.45 1.03 3.39
N THR A 37 -8.58 2.18 2.73
CA THR A 37 -8.60 2.21 1.27
C THR A 37 -7.18 2.46 0.78
N VAL A 38 -6.58 1.51 0.07
CA VAL A 38 -5.29 1.73 -0.59
C VAL A 38 -5.51 2.04 -2.06
N GLN A 39 -4.74 2.99 -2.58
CA GLN A 39 -4.80 3.39 -3.98
C GLN A 39 -3.60 2.82 -4.71
N VAL A 40 -3.79 1.91 -5.65
CA VAL A 40 -2.72 1.35 -6.47
C VAL A 40 -2.67 2.11 -7.79
N SER A 41 -1.64 2.94 -8.01
CA SER A 41 -1.39 3.55 -9.31
C SER A 41 -0.83 2.50 -10.27
N LEU A 42 -1.49 2.31 -11.40
CA LEU A 42 -0.96 1.49 -12.48
C LEU A 42 0.01 2.34 -13.31
N PRO A 43 1.17 1.79 -13.73
CA PRO A 43 2.00 2.44 -14.73
C PRO A 43 1.32 2.33 -16.11
N GLN A 44 1.60 3.27 -17.01
CA GLN A 44 1.18 3.15 -18.40
C GLN A 44 2.16 2.24 -19.15
N ALA A 45 1.74 1.02 -19.50
CA ALA A 45 2.58 0.05 -20.21
C ALA A 45 1.86 -0.49 -21.45
N PRO A 46 1.86 0.28 -22.56
CA PRO A 46 1.17 -0.10 -23.79
C PRO A 46 1.77 -1.35 -24.46
N GLU A 47 3.01 -1.72 -24.13
CA GLU A 47 3.66 -2.96 -24.59
C GLU A 47 3.05 -4.22 -23.94
N ARG A 48 2.29 -4.06 -22.87
CA ARG A 48 1.64 -5.12 -22.11
C ARG A 48 0.14 -4.87 -22.05
N SER A 49 -0.49 -4.65 -23.20
CA SER A 49 -1.95 -4.49 -23.33
C SER A 49 -2.74 -5.64 -22.69
N GLU A 50 -2.11 -6.82 -22.56
CA GLU A 50 -2.64 -7.98 -21.82
C GLU A 50 -2.90 -7.69 -20.33
N TRP A 51 -2.21 -6.70 -19.76
CA TRP A 51 -2.25 -6.39 -18.34
C TRP A 51 -3.18 -5.21 -17.95
N ARG A 52 -3.91 -4.63 -18.91
CA ARG A 52 -4.83 -3.47 -18.68
C ARG A 52 -4.17 -2.37 -17.83
N LEU A 53 -2.96 -2.00 -18.24
CA LEU A 53 -2.13 -1.01 -17.58
C LEU A 53 -2.37 0.36 -18.20
N ASP A 54 -3.51 0.95 -17.84
CA ASP A 54 -4.02 2.19 -18.43
C ASP A 54 -3.49 3.47 -17.76
N GLY A 55 -2.51 3.37 -16.85
CA GLY A 55 -2.05 4.54 -16.07
C GLY A 55 -3.05 4.99 -14.98
N ARG A 56 -4.10 4.21 -14.73
CA ARG A 56 -5.17 4.57 -13.77
C ARG A 56 -4.84 4.14 -12.35
N VAL A 57 -5.40 4.85 -11.38
CA VAL A 57 -5.33 4.48 -9.96
C VAL A 57 -6.54 3.64 -9.57
N LEU A 58 -6.30 2.45 -9.01
CA LEU A 58 -7.32 1.54 -8.50
C LEU A 58 -7.39 1.63 -6.98
N SER A 59 -8.57 1.92 -6.43
CA SER A 59 -8.80 1.91 -4.98
C SER A 59 -9.26 0.53 -4.52
N PHE A 60 -8.52 -0.10 -3.62
CA PHE A 60 -8.88 -1.38 -3.01
C PHE A 60 -9.13 -1.17 -1.51
N PRO A 61 -10.32 -1.52 -1.00
CA PRO A 61 -10.56 -1.59 0.43
C PRO A 61 -9.86 -2.84 0.97
N VAL A 62 -8.81 -2.65 1.76
CA VAL A 62 -8.01 -3.71 2.37
C VAL A 62 -7.90 -3.46 3.87
N THR A 63 -7.66 -4.50 4.66
CA THR A 63 -7.47 -4.30 6.11
C THR A 63 -5.98 -4.14 6.38
N LEU A 64 -5.58 -3.39 7.40
CA LEU A 64 -4.17 -3.32 7.82
C LEU A 64 -3.59 -4.68 8.26
N SER A 65 -4.48 -5.59 8.67
CA SER A 65 -4.21 -7.01 8.91
C SER A 65 -3.97 -7.81 7.62
N SER A 66 -4.39 -7.31 6.46
CA SER A 66 -4.13 -7.94 5.16
C SER A 66 -2.67 -7.78 4.78
N THR A 67 -2.12 -8.84 4.18
CA THR A 67 -0.75 -8.83 3.67
C THR A 67 -0.68 -8.15 2.31
N VAL A 68 0.51 -7.65 1.96
CA VAL A 68 0.78 -7.15 0.61
C VAL A 68 0.54 -8.23 -0.45
N ALA A 69 0.73 -9.51 -0.10
CA ALA A 69 0.46 -10.64 -0.98
C ALA A 69 -1.00 -10.65 -1.47
N ASP A 70 -1.96 -10.35 -0.57
CA ASP A 70 -3.39 -10.30 -0.90
C ASP A 70 -3.72 -9.16 -1.87
N LEU A 71 -3.13 -7.98 -1.63
CA LEU A 71 -3.27 -6.83 -2.53
C LEU A 71 -2.71 -7.14 -3.94
N LYS A 72 -1.55 -7.79 -4.02
CA LYS A 72 -0.98 -8.23 -5.32
C LYS A 72 -1.85 -9.30 -6.00
N ASN A 73 -2.51 -10.16 -5.22
CA ASN A 73 -3.44 -11.17 -5.76
C ASN A 73 -4.70 -10.51 -6.34
N ASN A 74 -5.30 -9.56 -5.61
CA ASN A 74 -6.41 -8.75 -6.09
C ASN A 74 -6.02 -7.98 -7.36
N LEU A 75 -4.82 -7.40 -7.38
CA LEU A 75 -4.31 -6.70 -8.54
C LEU A 75 -4.05 -7.64 -9.72
N GLN A 76 -3.52 -8.85 -9.49
CA GLN A 76 -3.39 -9.88 -10.51
C GLN A 76 -4.76 -10.24 -11.11
N ARG A 77 -5.82 -10.34 -10.30
CA ARG A 77 -7.16 -10.62 -10.81
C ARG A 77 -7.72 -9.45 -11.63
N ALA A 78 -7.45 -8.21 -11.22
CA ALA A 78 -7.92 -7.01 -11.91
C ALA A 78 -7.17 -6.72 -13.23
N THR A 79 -5.84 -6.89 -13.20
CA THR A 79 -4.92 -6.58 -14.30
C THR A 79 -4.55 -7.79 -15.13
N ASN A 80 -4.75 -9.02 -14.67
CA ASN A 80 -4.20 -10.25 -15.28
C ASN A 80 -2.65 -10.34 -15.27
N MET A 81 -1.95 -9.44 -14.56
CA MET A 81 -0.49 -9.50 -14.43
C MET A 81 -0.07 -10.49 -13.34
N PRO A 82 0.91 -11.39 -13.56
CA PRO A 82 1.41 -12.27 -12.51
C PRO A 82 2.11 -11.50 -11.38
N ILE A 83 1.82 -11.87 -10.12
CA ILE A 83 2.40 -11.27 -8.89
C ILE A 83 3.93 -11.17 -8.94
N ALA A 84 4.61 -12.16 -9.52
CA ALA A 84 6.07 -12.18 -9.64
C ALA A 84 6.66 -11.02 -10.47
N LYS A 85 5.85 -10.46 -11.39
CA LYS A 85 6.20 -9.30 -12.22
C LYS A 85 5.65 -7.98 -11.67
N GLN A 86 4.83 -8.03 -10.63
CA GLN A 86 4.29 -6.85 -9.96
C GLN A 86 5.25 -6.37 -8.85
N LYS A 87 5.70 -5.13 -8.95
CA LYS A 87 6.54 -4.50 -7.93
C LYS A 87 5.81 -3.31 -7.33
N LEU A 88 5.24 -3.49 -6.15
CA LEU A 88 4.58 -2.43 -5.41
C LEU A 88 5.61 -1.65 -4.59
N HIS A 89 5.53 -0.32 -4.62
CA HIS A 89 6.33 0.55 -3.78
C HIS A 89 5.52 1.76 -3.31
N TYR A 90 5.89 2.31 -2.17
CA TYR A 90 5.21 3.45 -1.55
C TYR A 90 6.26 4.33 -0.87
N GLU A 91 6.31 5.62 -1.20
CA GLU A 91 7.29 6.58 -0.65
C GLU A 91 8.76 6.10 -0.72
N GLY A 92 9.10 5.32 -1.75
CA GLY A 92 10.44 4.73 -1.91
C GLY A 92 10.66 3.41 -1.17
N LEU A 93 9.71 2.96 -0.34
CA LEU A 93 9.71 1.64 0.30
C LEU A 93 9.09 0.59 -0.63
N PHE A 94 9.80 -0.52 -0.84
CA PHE A 94 9.27 -1.63 -1.62
C PHE A 94 8.44 -2.56 -0.73
N PHE A 95 7.21 -2.82 -1.14
CA PHE A 95 6.35 -3.75 -0.45
C PHE A 95 6.70 -5.21 -0.79
N LYS A 96 7.08 -5.94 0.24
CA LYS A 96 7.31 -7.38 0.22
C LYS A 96 6.02 -8.10 0.59
N ASP A 97 5.74 -9.18 -0.11
CA ASP A 97 4.62 -10.10 0.18
C ASP A 97 4.68 -10.68 1.60
N THR A 98 5.88 -10.80 2.17
CA THR A 98 6.12 -11.27 3.54
C THR A 98 5.62 -10.30 4.62
N ASN A 99 5.39 -9.04 4.27
CA ASN A 99 5.04 -7.98 5.23
C ASN A 99 3.57 -7.54 5.08
N SER A 100 2.98 -7.10 6.19
CA SER A 100 1.64 -6.52 6.26
C SER A 100 1.64 -5.03 5.88
N LEU A 101 0.47 -4.48 5.54
CA LEU A 101 0.34 -3.03 5.32
C LEU A 101 0.59 -2.24 6.62
N ALA A 102 0.24 -2.83 7.77
CA ALA A 102 0.54 -2.24 9.07
C ALA A 102 2.04 -2.15 9.36
N TYR A 103 2.83 -3.15 8.95
CA TYR A 103 4.29 -3.14 9.10
C TYR A 103 4.93 -1.94 8.40
N TYR A 104 4.40 -1.55 7.25
CA TYR A 104 4.85 -0.36 6.53
C TYR A 104 4.15 0.93 6.97
N ASN A 105 3.34 0.88 8.04
CA ASN A 105 2.51 1.98 8.55
C ASN A 105 1.80 2.71 7.40
N VAL A 106 1.12 1.94 6.54
CA VAL A 106 0.41 2.47 5.36
C VAL A 106 -0.80 3.26 5.82
N SER A 107 -0.85 4.53 5.45
CA SER A 107 -1.97 5.42 5.77
C SER A 107 -3.23 5.07 4.96
N PRO A 108 -4.44 5.30 5.52
CA PRO A 108 -5.66 5.25 4.73
C PRO A 108 -5.59 6.28 3.59
N GLY A 109 -5.82 5.84 2.35
CA GLY A 109 -5.64 6.67 1.14
C GLY A 109 -4.22 6.68 0.59
N ALA A 110 -3.30 5.87 1.11
CA ALA A 110 -1.94 5.77 0.59
C ALA A 110 -1.94 5.35 -0.89
N VAL A 111 -1.15 6.06 -1.70
CA VAL A 111 -1.01 5.80 -3.13
C VAL A 111 0.21 4.93 -3.40
N ILE A 112 -0.03 3.62 -3.41
CA ILE A 112 0.92 2.57 -3.75
C ILE A 112 1.20 2.63 -5.26
N GLN A 113 2.45 2.81 -5.63
CA GLN A 113 2.86 2.80 -7.02
C GLN A 113 3.13 1.36 -7.48
N LEU A 114 2.37 0.87 -8.46
CA LEU A 114 2.71 -0.36 -9.16
C LEU A 114 3.82 -0.06 -10.17
N GLN A 115 4.86 -0.88 -10.15
CA GLN A 115 5.90 -0.91 -11.15
C GLN A 115 5.94 -2.30 -11.77
N VAL A 116 6.07 -2.34 -13.10
CA VAL A 116 6.29 -3.60 -13.81
C VAL A 116 7.75 -4.00 -13.66
N LYS A 117 8.01 -5.19 -13.12
CA LYS A 117 9.35 -5.78 -13.06
C LYS A 117 9.64 -6.49 -14.38
N GLU A 118 10.28 -5.80 -15.31
CA GLU A 118 10.85 -6.40 -16.52
C GLU A 118 12.35 -6.62 -16.34
N ARG A 119 12.85 -7.82 -16.67
CA ARG A 119 14.28 -7.99 -16.98
C ARG A 119 14.50 -7.36 -18.36
N GLY A 120 14.85 -6.07 -18.38
CA GLY A 120 15.42 -5.37 -19.54
C GLY A 120 14.43 -5.00 -20.64
N GLY A 121 14.48 -3.72 -21.06
CA GLY A 121 13.87 -3.30 -22.33
C GLY A 121 13.37 -1.86 -22.36
N ARG A 122 14.24 -0.95 -22.78
CA ARG A 122 13.91 0.21 -23.64
C ARG A 122 12.95 1.28 -23.06
N LYS A 123 13.47 2.15 -22.18
CA LYS A 123 12.97 3.53 -22.13
C LYS A 123 13.56 4.30 -23.32
N LYS A 124 12.72 4.64 -24.30
CA LYS A 124 12.90 5.85 -25.11
C LYS A 124 12.21 7.01 -24.39
#